data_AF-A0A2V8KAK4-F1
#
_entry.id   AF-A0A2V8KAK4-F1
#
_cell.length_a   1.000
_cell.length_b   1.000
_cell.length_c   1.000
_cell.angle_alpha   90.00
_cell.angle_beta   90.00
_cell.angle_gamma   90.00
#
_symmetry.space_group_name_H-M   'P 1'
#
loop_
_entity.id
_entity.type
_entity.pdbx_description
1 polymer ?
#
loop_
_entity_poly.entity_id
_entity_poly.type
_entity_poly.pdbx_seq_one_letter_code
_entity_poly.pdbx_strand_id
1 'polypeptide(L)' 'MRSRLQLAHLPFVKNFDQFDFGFQPSIDERQIRELRTLRFIHEASNVIFLGP' A
#
# COMPACT_ATOMS: atom_id res chain seq x y z
N MET A 1 -8.13 9.74 -15.57
CA MET A 1 -7.29 8.96 -14.62
C MET A 1 -5.81 9.36 -14.67
N ARG A 2 -5.15 9.39 -15.85
CA ARG A 2 -3.72 9.75 -15.97
C ARG A 2 -3.32 11.07 -15.30
N SER A 3 -4.15 12.12 -15.40
CA SER A 3 -3.85 13.43 -14.80
C SER A 3 -3.76 13.41 -13.27
N ARG A 4 -4.54 12.56 -12.59
CA ARG A 4 -4.50 12.46 -11.11
C ARG A 4 -3.20 11.82 -10.62
N LEU A 5 -2.69 10.83 -11.34
CA LEU A 5 -1.40 10.18 -11.03
C LEU A 5 -0.21 11.11 -11.31
N GLN A 6 -0.28 11.90 -12.37
CA GLN A 6 0.75 12.93 -12.66
C GLN A 6 0.82 13.98 -11.54
N LEU A 7 -0.33 14.44 -11.04
CA LEU A 7 -0.39 15.40 -9.93
C LEU A 7 0.09 14.81 -8.59
N ALA A 8 -0.04 13.50 -8.40
CA ALA A 8 0.40 12.81 -7.18
C ALA A 8 1.92 12.58 -7.12
N HIS A 9 2.67 12.91 -8.18
CA HIS A 9 4.13 12.77 -8.25
C HIS A 9 4.68 11.37 -7.87
N LEU A 10 3.89 10.32 -8.07
CA LEU A 10 4.34 8.95 -7.84
C LEU A 10 5.30 8.52 -8.96
N PRO A 11 6.49 7.96 -8.64
CA PRO A 11 7.53 7.68 -9.62
C PRO A 11 7.16 6.55 -10.61
N PHE A 12 6.26 5.65 -10.21
CA PHE A 12 5.77 4.55 -11.02
C PHE A 12 4.44 4.03 -10.47
N VAL A 13 3.70 3.29 -11.28
CA VAL A 13 2.47 2.61 -10.85
C VAL A 13 2.84 1.22 -10.32
N LYS A 14 2.60 0.97 -9.03
CA LYS A 14 2.65 -0.37 -8.43
C LYS A 14 1.29 -0.71 -7.84
N ASN A 15 0.81 -1.91 -8.16
CA ASN A 15 -0.44 -2.45 -7.64
C ASN A 15 -0.14 -3.57 -6.64
N PHE A 16 -1.08 -3.84 -5.73
CA PHE A 16 -0.95 -4.91 -4.74
C PHE A 16 -0.74 -6.29 -5.37
N ASP A 17 -1.36 -6.57 -6.51
CA ASP A 17 -1.27 -7.87 -7.20
C ASP A 17 0.13 -8.13 -7.81
N GLN A 18 1.01 -7.12 -7.83
CA GLN A 18 2.39 -7.24 -8.31
C GLN A 18 3.38 -7.59 -7.18
N PHE A 19 2.92 -7.63 -5.92
CA PHE A 19 3.75 -7.96 -4.78
C PHE A 19 3.64 -9.45 -4.46
N ASP A 20 4.77 -10.15 -4.47
CA ASP A 20 4.84 -11.55 -4.05
C ASP A 20 5.06 -11.64 -2.53
N PHE A 21 4.00 -11.98 -1.79
CA PHE A 21 4.07 -12.17 -0.34
C PHE A 21 4.91 -13.40 0.05
N GLY A 22 5.13 -14.36 -0.86
CA GLY A 22 6.03 -15.48 -0.64
C GLY A 22 7.51 -15.06 -0.58
N PHE A 23 7.88 -13.98 -1.27
CA PHE A 23 9.23 -13.41 -1.23
C PHE A 23 9.54 -12.72 0.11
N GLN A 24 8.53 -12.14 0.76
CA GLN A 24 8.67 -11.48 2.05
C GLN A 24 7.68 -12.04 3.08
N PRO A 25 8.00 -13.18 3.71
CA PRO A 25 7.09 -13.89 4.61
C PRO A 25 6.87 -13.18 5.96
N SER A 26 7.67 -12.17 6.30
CA SER A 26 7.48 -11.39 7.54
C SER A 26 6.31 -10.40 7.47
N ILE A 27 5.78 -10.13 6.27
CA ILE A 27 4.64 -9.24 6.07
C ILE A 27 3.35 -10.07 6.13
N ASP A 28 2.43 -9.69 7.01
CA ASP A 28 1.08 -10.26 7.03
C ASP A 28 0.24 -9.71 5.88
N GLU A 29 -0.06 -10.57 4.90
CA GLU A 29 -0.91 -10.24 3.76
C GLU A 29 -2.30 -9.73 4.18
N ARG A 30 -2.87 -10.24 5.29
CA ARG A 30 -4.18 -9.81 5.76
C ARG A 30 -4.17 -8.34 6.17
N GLN A 31 -3.13 -7.90 6.89
CA GLN A 31 -2.98 -6.49 7.27
C GLN A 31 -2.88 -5.60 6.03
N ILE A 32 -2.12 -6.01 5.01
CA ILE A 32 -2.03 -5.25 3.76
C ILE A 32 -3.37 -5.19 3.03
N ARG A 33 -4.15 -6.28 3.04
CA ARG A 33 -5.50 -6.32 2.47
C ARG A 33 -6.48 -5.41 3.24
N GLU A 34 -6.33 -5.26 4.55
CA GLU A 34 -7.11 -4.30 5.33
C GLU A 34 -6.78 -2.85 4.95
N LEU A 35 -5.48 -2.52 4.77
CA LEU A 35 -5.08 -1.18 4.31
C LEU A 35 -5.67 -0.80 2.95
N ARG A 36 -5.90 -1.80 2.07
CA ARG A 36 -6.57 -1.59 0.76
C ARG A 36 -7.99 -1.02 0.90
N THR A 37 -8.66 -1.24 2.02
CA THR A 37 -10.00 -0.69 2.29
C THR A 37 -9.99 0.81 2.59
N LEU A 38 -8.80 1.40 2.81
CA LEU A 38 -8.61 2.80 3.21
C LEU A 38 -9.24 3.18 4.56
N ARG A 39 -9.62 2.19 5.37
CA ARG A 39 -10.24 2.39 6.70
C ARG A 39 -9.39 3.27 7.63
N PHE A 40 -8.07 3.14 7.57
CA PHE A 40 -7.15 3.95 8.38
C PHE A 40 -7.31 5.46 8.15
N ILE A 41 -7.76 5.89 6.96
CA ILE A 41 -8.05 7.30 6.66
C ILE A 41 -9.24 7.78 7.49
N HIS A 42 -10.30 6.96 7.58
CA HIS A 42 -11.49 7.28 8.38
C HIS A 42 -11.20 7.31 9.87
N GLU A 43 -10.27 6.47 10.33
CA GLU A 43 -9.88 6.37 11.74
C GLU A 43 -8.78 7.37 12.14
N ALA A 44 -8.26 8.15 11.18
CA ALA A 44 -7.09 9.03 11.38
C ALA A 44 -5.87 8.29 11.95
N SER A 45 -5.70 7.02 11.55
CA SER A 45 -4.61 6.15 11.99
C SER A 45 -3.39 6.28 11.08
N ASN A 46 -2.20 6.32 11.69
CA ASN A 46 -0.95 6.35 10.95
C ASN A 46 -0.59 4.95 10.44
N VAL A 47 -0.10 4.88 9.21
CA VAL A 47 0.46 3.65 8.62
C VAL A 47 1.96 3.86 8.50
N ILE A 48 2.75 2.99 9.13
CA ILE A 48 4.21 3.07 9.14
C ILE A 48 4.76 1.73 8.67
N PHE A 49 5.59 1.76 7.64
CA PHE A 49 6.33 0.59 7.16
C PHE A 49 7.74 0.63 7.75
N LEU A 50 8.10 -0.39 8.52
CA LEU A 50 9.41 -0.50 9.17
C LEU A 50 10.14 -1.73 8.61
N GLY A 51 11.43 -1.57 8.37
CA GLY A 51 12.33 -2.61 7.91
C GLY A 51 13.78 -2.15 8.00
N PRO A 52 14.75 -3.07 7.97
CA PRO A 52 16.17 -2.74 7.84
C PRO A 52 16.52 -2.11 6.49
#